data_AF-A0ABD3FVG1-F1
#
_entry.id   AF-A0ABD3FVG1-F1
#
_cell.length_a   1.000
_cell.length_b   1.000
_cell.length_c   1.000
_cell.angle_alpha   90.00
_cell.angle_beta   90.00
_cell.angle_gamma   90.00
#
_symmetry.space_group_name_H-M   'P 1'
#
loop_
_entity.id
_entity.type
_entity.pdbx_description
1 polymer ?
#
loop_
_entity_poly.entity_id
_entity_poly.type
_entity_poly.pdbx_seq_one_letter_code
_entity_poly.pdbx_strand_id
1 'polypeptide(L)'
;MLQRGTAAFAAPTTSAAEVARLQRLHRSTGIPVYNMIDAPITFGAMVLDALGSVTVNGLTRRVGIRKPSKMADYEQQTSASCLQSVSCIGDQQYVAQLNVCQDPGCSQFYFHSLDEETKHCVIDPSWTVMLMVTTTLFVTAELFLSLSLRYFVSQLHE
;
A
#
# COMPACT_ATOMS: atom_id res chain seq x y z
N MET A 1 20.88 -17.45 -28.47
CA MET A 1 20.53 -18.88 -28.45
C MET A 1 19.89 -19.20 -27.11
N LEU A 2 18.57 -19.39 -27.06
CA LEU A 2 17.84 -19.73 -25.83
C LEU A 2 17.90 -21.25 -25.61
N GLN A 3 18.63 -21.65 -24.57
CA GLN A 3 18.82 -23.05 -24.20
C GLN A 3 17.52 -23.56 -23.57
N ARG A 4 16.75 -24.35 -24.33
CA ARG A 4 15.58 -25.09 -23.82
C ARG A 4 16.08 -26.11 -22.79
N GLY A 5 15.80 -25.86 -21.51
CA GLY A 5 15.99 -26.84 -20.45
C GLY A 5 15.03 -28.01 -20.66
N THR A 6 15.57 -29.18 -20.93
CA THR A 6 14.83 -30.44 -21.01
C THR A 6 14.39 -30.83 -19.60
N ALA A 7 13.09 -30.70 -19.32
CA ALA A 7 12.48 -31.27 -18.12
C ALA A 7 12.59 -32.80 -18.20
N ALA A 8 13.51 -33.36 -17.42
CA ALA A 8 13.79 -34.79 -17.37
C ALA A 8 12.77 -35.54 -16.49
N PHE A 9 11.48 -35.50 -16.83
CA PHE A 9 10.47 -36.44 -16.28
C PHE A 9 9.34 -36.64 -17.29
N ALA A 10 9.65 -37.25 -18.44
CA ALA A 10 8.66 -37.85 -19.32
C ALA A 10 8.83 -39.36 -19.28
N ALA A 11 8.29 -40.01 -18.24
CA ALA A 11 7.94 -41.42 -18.31
C ALA A 11 6.44 -41.49 -18.59
N PRO A 12 6.01 -41.95 -19.79
CA PRO A 12 4.60 -42.09 -20.12
C PRO A 12 4.13 -43.41 -19.52
N THR A 13 3.37 -43.38 -18.42
CA THR A 13 2.44 -44.45 -17.96
C THR A 13 1.94 -44.11 -16.55
N THR A 14 1.00 -43.17 -16.46
CA THR A 14 0.23 -43.00 -15.23
C THR A 14 -0.76 -44.16 -15.13
N SER A 15 -0.41 -45.18 -14.34
CA SER A 15 -1.38 -46.23 -14.00
C SER A 15 -2.53 -45.62 -13.18
N ALA A 16 -3.73 -46.19 -13.26
CA ALA A 16 -4.90 -45.71 -12.52
C ALA A 16 -4.66 -45.66 -10.99
N ALA A 17 -3.73 -46.46 -10.48
CA ALA A 17 -3.30 -46.45 -9.08
C ALA A 17 -2.53 -45.17 -8.71
N GLU A 18 -1.70 -44.65 -9.62
CA GLU A 18 -0.93 -43.43 -9.41
C GLU A 18 -1.85 -42.19 -9.45
N VAL A 19 -2.84 -42.20 -10.35
CA VAL A 19 -3.90 -41.17 -10.39
C VAL A 19 -4.71 -41.17 -9.09
N ALA A 20 -5.10 -42.35 -8.60
CA ALA A 20 -5.82 -42.47 -7.33
C ALA A 20 -4.98 -42.03 -6.11
N ARG A 21 -3.66 -42.26 -6.15
CA ARG A 21 -2.72 -41.81 -5.10
C ARG A 21 -2.57 -40.30 -5.10
N LEU A 22 -2.36 -39.69 -6.27
CA LEU A 22 -2.31 -38.23 -6.44
C LEU A 22 -3.62 -37.59 -5.99
N GLN A 23 -4.76 -38.12 -6.41
CA GLN A 23 -6.08 -37.59 -6.06
C GLN A 23 -6.38 -37.64 -4.56
N ARG A 24 -5.79 -38.58 -3.81
CA ARG A 24 -5.86 -38.61 -2.33
C ARG A 24 -4.97 -37.55 -1.67
N LEU A 25 -3.79 -37.28 -2.22
CA LEU A 25 -2.93 -36.19 -1.76
C LEU A 25 -3.55 -34.81 -2.02
N HIS A 26 -4.24 -34.64 -3.15
CA HIS A 26 -4.85 -33.36 -3.53
C HIS A 26 -6.14 -33.02 -2.77
N ARG A 27 -6.83 -34.00 -2.16
CA ARG A 27 -8.08 -33.74 -1.43
C ARG A 27 -7.87 -33.09 -0.07
N SER A 28 -6.65 -33.12 0.51
CA SER A 28 -6.40 -32.52 1.83
C SER A 28 -6.00 -31.05 1.78
N THR A 29 -5.59 -30.54 0.62
CA THR A 29 -5.28 -29.13 0.40
C THR A 29 -6.22 -28.60 -0.69
N GLY A 30 -7.25 -27.84 -0.32
CA GLY A 30 -8.22 -27.21 -1.24
C GLY A 30 -7.63 -26.12 -2.13
N ILE A 31 -6.41 -26.31 -2.61
CA ILE A 31 -5.65 -25.40 -3.47
C ILE A 31 -5.78 -25.95 -4.89
N PRO A 32 -6.33 -25.18 -5.85
CA PRO A 32 -6.33 -25.58 -7.25
C PRO A 32 -4.88 -25.64 -7.74
N VAL A 33 -4.35 -26.85 -7.89
CA VAL A 33 -3.02 -27.07 -8.49
C VAL A 33 -3.20 -26.99 -10.00
N TYR A 34 -2.76 -25.88 -10.59
CA TYR A 34 -2.66 -25.77 -12.03
C TYR A 34 -1.69 -26.82 -12.57
N ASN A 35 -2.06 -27.45 -13.69
CA ASN A 35 -1.22 -28.46 -14.34
C ASN A 35 0.11 -27.82 -14.75
N MET A 36 1.17 -28.11 -14.00
CA MET A 36 2.51 -27.54 -14.24
C MET A 36 3.12 -28.04 -15.56
N ILE A 37 2.56 -29.10 -16.17
CA ILE A 37 2.98 -29.64 -17.47
C ILE A 37 2.75 -28.62 -18.59
N ASP A 38 1.76 -27.73 -18.43
CA ASP A 38 1.41 -26.71 -19.43
C ASP A 38 2.15 -25.37 -19.18
N ALA A 39 2.94 -25.26 -18.10
CA ALA A 39 3.68 -24.05 -17.79
C ALA A 39 4.98 -23.98 -18.64
N PRO A 40 5.21 -22.91 -19.41
CA PRO A 40 6.38 -22.79 -20.27
C PRO A 40 7.69 -22.65 -19.48
N ILE A 41 7.62 -22.22 -18.21
CA ILE A 41 8.77 -22.04 -17.32
C ILE A 41 8.37 -22.57 -15.94
N THR A 42 9.17 -23.49 -15.40
CA THR A 42 9.02 -24.02 -14.04
C THR A 42 10.28 -23.73 -13.24
N PHE A 43 10.11 -23.08 -12.09
CA PHE A 43 11.21 -22.82 -11.16
C PHE A 43 11.28 -23.95 -10.13
N GLY A 44 12.36 -24.74 -10.20
CA GLY A 44 12.62 -25.82 -9.26
C GLY A 44 13.16 -25.34 -7.91
N ALA A 45 13.30 -26.26 -6.98
CA ALA A 45 13.78 -25.99 -5.61
C ALA A 45 15.14 -25.28 -5.57
N MET A 46 16.06 -25.58 -6.49
CA MET A 46 17.38 -24.93 -6.54
C MET A 46 17.29 -23.44 -6.90
N VAL A 47 16.32 -23.04 -7.72
CA VAL A 47 16.11 -21.62 -8.05
C VAL A 47 15.53 -20.89 -6.84
N LEU A 48 14.56 -21.52 -6.16
CA LEU A 48 13.97 -20.98 -4.94
C LEU A 48 15.02 -20.81 -3.83
N ASP A 49 15.93 -21.78 -3.68
CA ASP A 49 17.04 -21.72 -2.73
C ASP A 49 18.04 -20.61 -3.08
N ALA A 50 18.38 -20.45 -4.37
CA ALA A 50 19.25 -19.36 -4.83
C ALA A 50 18.63 -17.96 -4.65
N LEU A 51 17.30 -17.84 -4.79
CA LEU A 51 16.55 -16.61 -4.53
C LEU A 51 16.39 -16.34 -3.02
N GLY A 52 16.72 -17.32 -2.17
CA GLY A 52 16.69 -17.22 -0.72
C GLY A 52 15.27 -17.34 -0.15
N SER A 53 14.58 -16.21 0.00
CA SER A 53 13.27 -16.15 0.67
C SER A 53 12.18 -15.69 -0.29
N VAL A 54 11.34 -16.64 -0.69
CA VAL A 54 10.14 -16.39 -1.48
C VAL A 54 8.92 -16.40 -0.56
N THR A 55 8.16 -15.31 -0.55
CA THR A 55 6.91 -15.19 0.21
C THR A 55 5.73 -15.16 -0.74
N VAL A 56 4.70 -15.96 -0.45
CA VAL A 56 3.46 -15.98 -1.23
C VAL A 56 2.35 -15.42 -0.36
N ASN A 57 1.74 -14.32 -0.79
CA ASN A 57 0.60 -13.72 -0.12
C ASN A 57 -0.69 -14.16 -0.82
N GLY A 58 -1.45 -15.03 -0.15
CA GLY A 58 -2.69 -15.58 -0.69
C GLY A 58 -3.83 -14.55 -0.83
N LEU A 59 -3.84 -13.49 -0.02
CA LEU A 59 -4.88 -12.45 -0.07
C LEU A 59 -4.66 -11.51 -1.25
N THR A 60 -3.42 -11.05 -1.45
CA THR A 60 -3.08 -10.14 -2.54
C THR A 60 -2.74 -10.87 -3.85
N ARG A 61 -2.65 -12.20 -3.81
CA ARG A 61 -2.20 -13.06 -4.92
C ARG A 61 -0.84 -12.64 -5.48
N ARG A 62 0.05 -12.15 -4.62
CA ARG A 62 1.40 -11.68 -4.99
C ARG A 62 2.46 -12.62 -4.44
N VAL A 63 3.57 -12.71 -5.18
CA VAL A 63 4.77 -13.43 -4.77
C VAL A 63 5.89 -12.40 -4.62
N GLY A 64 6.49 -12.34 -3.43
CA GLY A 64 7.64 -11.50 -3.13
C GLY A 64 8.91 -12.32 -3.08
N ILE A 65 10.01 -11.78 -3.61
CA ILE A 65 11.34 -12.38 -3.49
C ILE A 65 12.20 -11.41 -2.68
N ARG A 66 12.73 -11.87 -1.56
CA ARG A 66 13.63 -11.06 -0.73
C ARG A 66 15.06 -11.25 -1.22
N LYS A 67 15.75 -10.15 -1.54
CA LYS A 67 17.17 -10.17 -1.91
C LYS A 67 17.98 -10.85 -0.79
N PRO A 68 18.82 -11.85 -1.10
CA PRO A 68 19.71 -12.44 -0.09
C PRO A 68 20.68 -11.37 0.42
N SER A 69 20.97 -11.39 1.73
CA SER A 69 21.81 -10.38 2.40
C SER A 69 23.19 -10.21 1.77
N LYS A 70 23.74 -11.27 1.16
CA LYS A 70 25.03 -11.26 0.45
C LYS A 70 25.04 -10.48 -0.86
N MET A 71 23.87 -10.09 -1.39
CA MET A 71 23.75 -9.26 -2.59
C MET A 71 23.36 -7.81 -2.27
N ALA A 72 23.32 -7.41 -0.99
CA ALA A 72 22.88 -6.08 -0.59
C ALA A 72 23.72 -4.94 -1.20
N ASP A 73 25.01 -5.16 -1.46
CA ASP A 73 25.95 -4.12 -1.92
C ASP A 73 26.01 -3.91 -3.44
N TYR A 74 25.30 -4.70 -4.24
CA TYR A 74 25.10 -4.31 -5.64
C TYR A 74 24.05 -3.22 -5.68
N GLU A 75 24.54 -1.96 -5.73
CA GLU A 75 23.77 -0.79 -6.15
C GLU A 75 22.90 -1.18 -7.35
N GLN A 76 21.66 -0.72 -7.31
CA GLN A 76 20.67 -0.93 -8.36
C GLN A 76 21.28 -0.39 -9.68
N GLN A 77 21.89 -1.25 -10.48
CA GLN A 77 22.18 -0.93 -11.87
C GLN A 77 20.81 -0.80 -12.54
N THR A 78 20.32 0.44 -12.60
CA THR A 78 19.22 0.89 -13.44
C THR A 78 19.63 0.63 -14.88
N SER A 79 19.49 -0.62 -15.29
CA SER A 79 19.52 -1.01 -16.68
C SER A 79 18.30 -0.36 -17.32
N ALA A 80 18.45 0.21 -18.52
CA ALA A 80 17.40 0.89 -19.26
C ALA A 80 16.16 0.01 -19.56
N SER A 81 16.21 -1.28 -19.19
CA SER A 81 15.13 -2.26 -19.30
C SER A 81 14.26 -2.37 -18.04
N CYS A 82 14.66 -1.76 -16.92
CA CYS A 82 13.88 -1.78 -15.69
C CYS A 82 12.89 -0.61 -15.64
N LEU A 83 11.71 -0.88 -15.07
CA LEU A 83 10.72 0.17 -14.80
C LEU A 83 11.36 1.22 -13.89
N GLN A 84 11.31 2.48 -14.30
CA GLN A 84 11.90 3.58 -13.54
C GLN A 84 11.18 3.73 -12.18
N SER A 85 11.92 4.12 -11.16
CA SER A 85 11.35 4.39 -9.83
C SER A 85 10.38 5.56 -9.92
N VAL A 86 9.19 5.38 -9.35
CA VAL A 86 8.20 6.46 -9.27
C VAL A 86 8.72 7.56 -8.33
N SER A 87 8.66 8.81 -8.76
CA SER A 87 8.95 9.96 -7.90
C SER A 87 7.70 10.31 -7.09
N CYS A 88 7.83 10.29 -5.77
CA CYS A 88 6.75 10.68 -4.88
C CYS A 88 6.69 12.21 -4.73
N ILE A 89 5.49 12.73 -4.44
CA ILE A 89 5.20 14.17 -4.36
C ILE A 89 4.76 14.48 -2.92
N GLY A 90 5.17 15.65 -2.40
CA GLY A 90 4.79 16.10 -1.07
C GLY A 90 5.36 15.21 0.04
N ASP A 91 4.50 14.83 1.00
CA ASP A 91 4.87 14.04 2.19
C ASP A 91 4.68 12.52 2.01
N GLN A 92 4.55 12.06 0.76
CA GLN A 92 4.41 10.64 0.45
C GLN A 92 5.68 9.85 0.74
N GLN A 93 5.53 8.63 1.25
CA GLN A 93 6.65 7.72 1.50
C GLN A 93 6.84 6.73 0.34
N TYR A 94 8.04 6.69 -0.23
CA TYR A 94 8.37 5.73 -1.29
C TYR A 94 8.59 4.32 -0.73
N VAL A 95 7.79 3.36 -1.21
CA VAL A 95 7.91 1.95 -0.84
C VAL A 95 8.64 1.18 -1.94
N ALA A 96 9.96 1.02 -1.76
CA ALA A 96 10.86 0.43 -2.76
C ALA A 96 10.48 -0.99 -3.21
N GLN A 97 9.84 -1.78 -2.34
CA GLN A 97 9.44 -3.15 -2.63
C GLN A 97 8.28 -3.24 -3.64
N LEU A 98 7.42 -2.23 -3.66
CA LEU A 98 6.26 -2.17 -4.56
C LEU A 98 6.48 -1.17 -5.71
N ASN A 99 7.50 -0.32 -5.63
CA ASN A 99 7.69 0.84 -6.51
C ASN A 99 6.43 1.74 -6.52
N VAL A 100 5.87 1.99 -5.34
CA VAL A 100 4.64 2.78 -5.15
C VAL A 100 4.87 3.84 -4.06
N CYS A 101 4.24 4.99 -4.24
CA CYS A 101 4.18 6.06 -3.25
C CYS A 101 2.97 5.84 -2.33
N GLN A 102 3.24 5.79 -1.03
CA GLN A 102 2.20 5.63 -0.03
C GLN A 102 1.84 6.99 0.56
N ASP A 103 0.55 7.30 0.57
CA ASP A 103 0.02 8.55 1.12
C ASP A 103 0.23 8.61 2.65
N PRO A 104 0.52 9.80 3.20
CA PRO A 104 0.70 9.98 4.64
C PRO A 104 -0.61 9.73 5.40
N GLY A 105 -0.49 9.19 6.61
CA GLY A 105 -1.62 8.92 7.49
C GLY A 105 -2.19 10.17 8.15
N CYS A 106 -2.86 11.04 7.39
CA CYS A 106 -3.42 12.30 7.91
C CYS A 106 -4.47 12.10 9.03
N SER A 107 -5.05 10.89 9.16
CA SER A 107 -5.97 10.53 10.24
C SER A 107 -5.34 10.49 11.64
N GLN A 108 -4.00 10.59 11.75
CA GLN A 108 -3.32 10.72 13.03
C GLN A 108 -3.48 12.10 13.66
N PHE A 109 -3.76 13.13 12.86
CA PHE A 109 -3.96 14.50 13.32
C PHE A 109 -5.44 14.86 13.27
N TYR A 110 -5.98 15.40 14.37
CA TYR A 110 -7.37 15.85 14.40
C TYR A 110 -7.60 16.97 13.38
N PHE A 111 -8.75 16.91 12.68
CA PHE A 111 -9.20 17.90 11.68
C PHE A 111 -8.24 18.12 10.50
N HIS A 112 -7.41 17.12 10.18
CA HIS A 112 -6.60 17.15 8.97
C HIS A 112 -7.15 16.18 7.92
N SER A 113 -7.32 16.67 6.70
CA SER A 113 -7.61 15.87 5.52
C SER A 113 -6.40 15.85 4.58
N LEU A 114 -6.34 14.79 3.77
CA LEU A 114 -5.32 14.67 2.73
C LEU A 114 -5.77 15.49 1.52
N ASP A 115 -4.95 16.45 1.11
CA ASP A 115 -5.12 17.12 -0.18
C ASP A 115 -4.64 16.19 -1.30
N GLU A 116 -5.53 15.85 -2.25
CA GLU A 116 -5.20 14.91 -3.33
C GLU A 116 -4.17 15.45 -4.31
N GLU A 117 -4.07 16.78 -4.48
CA GLU A 117 -3.16 17.40 -5.45
C GLU A 117 -1.75 17.55 -4.90
N THR A 118 -1.62 18.07 -3.69
CA THR A 118 -0.30 18.36 -3.08
C THR A 118 0.21 17.22 -2.20
N LYS A 119 -0.67 16.26 -1.86
CA LYS A 119 -0.38 15.12 -0.98
C LYS A 119 0.16 15.55 0.40
N HIS A 120 -0.24 16.74 0.83
CA HIS A 120 -0.01 17.27 2.17
C HIS A 120 -1.26 17.10 3.04
N CYS A 121 -1.05 16.94 4.34
CA CYS A 121 -2.13 16.96 5.32
C CYS A 121 -2.50 18.41 5.62
N VAL A 122 -3.67 18.85 5.15
CA VAL A 122 -4.18 20.21 5.35
C VAL A 122 -5.30 20.20 6.37
N ILE A 123 -5.49 21.31 7.08
CA ILE A 123 -6.61 21.46 8.01
C ILE A 123 -7.91 21.51 7.20
N ASP A 124 -8.90 20.73 7.63
CA ASP A 124 -10.22 20.68 7.01
C ASP A 124 -10.84 22.09 6.95
N PRO A 125 -11.26 22.56 5.77
CA PRO A 125 -11.78 23.92 5.61
C PRO A 125 -13.07 24.15 6.41
N SER A 126 -13.84 23.09 6.67
CA SER A 126 -15.06 23.12 7.49
C SER A 126 -14.79 23.54 8.93
N TRP A 127 -13.66 23.11 9.50
CA TRP A 127 -13.25 23.48 10.86
C TRP A 127 -12.89 24.97 10.95
N THR A 128 -12.16 25.48 9.96
CA THR A 128 -11.79 26.90 9.88
C THR A 128 -13.03 27.79 9.79
N VAL A 129 -14.03 27.40 8.99
CA VAL A 129 -15.31 28.12 8.89
C VAL A 129 -16.07 28.11 10.22
N MET A 130 -16.12 26.95 10.90
CA MET A 130 -16.78 26.84 12.20
C MET A 130 -16.13 27.74 13.26
N LEU A 131 -14.80 27.79 13.33
CA LEU A 131 -14.07 28.66 14.24
C LEU A 131 -14.32 30.15 13.93
N MET A 132 -14.29 30.53 12.66
CA MET A 132 -14.59 31.90 12.24
C MET A 132 -16.01 32.31 12.65
N VAL A 133 -17.02 31.48 12.37
CA VAL A 133 -18.42 31.81 12.72
C VAL A 133 -18.60 31.94 14.24
N THR A 134 -18.07 30.99 15.01
CA THR A 134 -18.20 31.00 16.48
C THR A 134 -17.51 32.22 17.09
N THR A 135 -16.26 32.51 16.72
CA THR A 135 -15.53 33.69 17.20
C THR A 135 -16.23 35.00 16.84
N THR A 136 -16.74 35.13 15.62
CA THR A 136 -17.48 36.33 15.20
C THR A 136 -18.77 36.53 16.02
N LEU A 137 -19.46 35.44 16.34
CA LEU A 137 -20.67 35.47 17.16
C LEU A 137 -20.38 35.89 18.61
N PHE A 138 -19.31 35.38 19.21
CA PHE A 138 -18.90 35.79 20.56
C PHE A 138 -18.50 37.27 20.60
N VAL A 139 -17.71 37.74 19.64
CA VAL A 139 -17.29 39.16 19.58
C VAL A 139 -18.49 40.08 19.40
N THR A 140 -19.43 39.73 18.52
CA THR A 140 -20.64 40.55 18.31
C THR A 140 -21.54 40.57 19.54
N ALA A 141 -21.68 39.45 20.25
CA ALA A 141 -22.42 39.37 21.51
C ALA A 141 -21.76 40.24 22.62
N GLU A 142 -20.45 40.18 22.77
CA GLU A 142 -19.72 41.02 23.74
C GLU A 142 -19.82 42.52 23.41
N LEU A 143 -19.69 42.88 22.12
CA LEU A 143 -19.89 44.26 21.67
C LEU A 143 -21.31 44.75 21.94
N PHE A 144 -22.31 43.91 21.68
CA PHE A 144 -23.71 44.26 21.95
C PHE A 144 -23.99 44.45 23.45
N LEU A 145 -23.50 43.53 24.30
CA LEU A 145 -23.67 43.63 25.76
C LEU A 145 -22.93 44.85 26.33
N SER A 146 -21.71 45.12 25.86
CA SER A 146 -20.94 46.27 26.34
C SER A 146 -21.54 47.61 25.90
N LEU A 147 -22.04 47.72 24.67
CA LEU A 147 -22.72 48.92 24.18
C LEU A 147 -24.07 49.15 24.89
N SER A 148 -24.87 48.09 25.08
CA SER A 148 -26.15 48.20 25.78
C SER A 148 -25.98 48.61 27.25
N LEU A 149 -25.01 48.04 27.97
CA LEU A 149 -24.67 48.47 29.34
C LEU A 149 -24.27 49.94 29.41
N ARG A 150 -23.42 50.41 28.48
CA ARG A 150 -23.03 51.83 28.42
C ARG A 150 -24.23 52.74 28.16
N TYR A 151 -25.10 52.35 27.24
CA TYR A 151 -26.31 53.10 26.93
C TYR A 151 -27.25 53.22 28.14
N PHE A 152 -27.46 52.13 28.88
CA PHE A 152 -28.28 52.14 30.11
C PHE A 152 -27.70 53.02 31.22
N VAL A 153 -26.38 53.01 31.41
CA VAL A 153 -25.73 53.86 32.42
C VAL A 153 -25.87 55.34 32.06
N SER A 154 -25.71 55.71 30.79
CA SER A 154 -25.88 57.10 30.35
C SER A 154 -27.29 57.63 30.58
N GLN A 155 -28.32 56.81 30.31
CA GLN A 155 -29.73 57.16 30.54
C GLN A 155 -30.09 57.35 32.02
N LEU A 156 -29.33 56.75 32.94
CA LEU A 156 -29.61 56.82 34.38
C LEU A 156 -29.01 58.07 35.05
N HIS A 157 -28.15 58.81 34.34
CA HIS A 157 -27.44 60.00 34.85
C HIS A 157 -28.04 61.32 34.35
N GLU A 158 -29.08 61.26 33.53
CA GLU A 158 -29.87 62.40 33.01
C GLU A 158 -31.21 62.48 33.76
#